data_AF-A0A3N5PI76-F1
#
_entry.id   AF-A0A3N5PI76-F1
#
_cell.length_a   1.000
_cell.length_b   1.000
_cell.length_c   1.000
_cell.angle_alpha   90.00
_cell.angle_beta   90.00
_cell.angle_gamma   90.00
#
_symmetry.space_group_name_H-M   'P 1'
#
loop_
_entity.id
_entity.type
_entity.pdbx_description
1 polymer ?
#
loop_
_entity_poly.entity_id
_entity_poly.type
_entity_poly.pdbx_seq_one_letter_code
_entity_poly.pdbx_strand_id
1 'polypeptide(L)'
;MKESLLEFKWTVSRGRDTYGYNICSLYVNGQKVSSCNGGGYDMEGTALGNWIARAFKNELLKLKIPMHRRNGQDVQEYYGLSFHDPNYGASSKVPTERHTVPLIDGACGKSSVENILNAIGLELVYLKGTRNLSLYRMIEKQS
;
A
#
# COMPACT_ATOMS: atom_id res chain seq x y z
N MET A 1 15.38 13.26 -10.84
CA MET A 1 14.07 12.70 -10.51
C MET A 1 14.23 11.21 -10.32
N LYS A 2 13.90 10.69 -9.14
CA LYS A 2 13.93 9.24 -8.88
C LYS A 2 12.63 8.65 -9.43
N GLU A 3 12.72 7.94 -10.55
CA GLU A 3 11.58 7.20 -11.11
C GLU A 3 11.73 5.72 -10.78
N SER A 4 10.60 5.04 -10.57
CA SER A 4 10.58 3.58 -10.42
C SER A 4 9.48 2.97 -11.27
N LEU A 5 9.80 1.86 -11.94
CA LEU A 5 8.84 1.07 -12.68
C LEU A 5 8.18 0.06 -11.74
N LEU A 6 6.85 0.07 -11.69
CA LEU A 6 6.06 -0.84 -10.88
C LEU A 6 5.29 -1.82 -11.79
N GLU A 7 5.47 -3.12 -11.56
CA GLU A 7 4.76 -4.18 -12.27
C GLU A 7 3.95 -5.03 -11.29
N PHE A 8 2.63 -5.06 -11.45
CA PHE A 8 1.77 -6.04 -10.80
C PHE A 8 1.59 -7.22 -11.74
N LYS A 9 2.13 -8.39 -11.35
CA LYS A 9 2.05 -9.63 -12.12
C LYS A 9 1.06 -10.58 -11.46
N TRP A 10 0.12 -11.07 -12.26
CA TRP A 10 -0.92 -11.99 -11.82
C TRP A 10 -0.63 -13.40 -12.29
N THR A 11 -0.67 -14.34 -11.36
CA THR A 11 -0.58 -15.77 -11.63
C THR A 11 -1.58 -16.53 -10.79
N VAL A 12 -1.72 -17.83 -11.04
CA VAL A 12 -2.54 -18.72 -10.22
C VAL A 12 -1.63 -19.64 -9.42
N SER A 13 -1.91 -19.78 -8.12
CA SER A 13 -1.20 -20.69 -7.25
C SER A 13 -1.38 -22.13 -7.71
N ARG A 14 -0.28 -22.88 -7.76
CA ARG A 14 -0.24 -24.32 -8.08
C ARG A 14 0.14 -25.19 -6.88
N GLY A 15 0.25 -24.60 -5.70
CA GLY A 15 0.55 -25.32 -4.47
C GLY A 15 -0.61 -26.22 -4.05
N ARG A 16 -0.28 -27.35 -3.41
CA ARG A 16 -1.27 -28.22 -2.76
C ARG A 16 -2.08 -27.37 -1.76
N ASP A 17 -3.39 -27.56 -1.71
CA ASP A 17 -4.33 -26.88 -0.81
C ASP A 17 -4.49 -25.36 -0.99
N THR A 18 -4.04 -24.81 -2.13
CA THR A 18 -4.20 -23.38 -2.43
C THR A 18 -5.44 -23.05 -3.28
N TYR A 19 -6.26 -24.05 -3.60
CA TYR A 19 -7.51 -23.94 -4.36
C TYR A 19 -7.42 -23.11 -5.67
N GLY A 20 -6.22 -22.99 -6.26
CA GLY A 20 -6.01 -22.15 -7.44
C GLY A 20 -6.20 -20.66 -7.16
N TYR A 21 -5.87 -20.18 -5.96
CA TYR A 21 -5.96 -18.75 -5.64
C TYR A 21 -5.12 -17.91 -6.58
N ASN A 22 -5.64 -16.72 -6.91
CA ASN A 22 -4.86 -15.70 -7.59
C ASN A 22 -3.68 -15.30 -6.70
N ILE A 23 -2.57 -14.98 -7.35
CA ILE A 23 -1.38 -14.39 -6.73
C ILE A 23 -1.17 -13.06 -7.44
N CYS A 24 -1.15 -11.98 -6.69
CA CYS A 24 -0.71 -10.67 -7.16
C CYS A 24 0.69 -10.41 -6.61
N SER A 25 1.68 -10.26 -7.49
CA SER A 25 3.06 -9.95 -7.10
C SER A 25 3.44 -8.56 -7.61
N LEU A 26 3.94 -7.72 -6.72
CA LEU A 26 4.48 -6.40 -7.07
C LEU A 26 6.00 -6.51 -7.27
N TYR A 27 6.46 -6.03 -8.42
CA TYR A 27 7.86 -5.82 -8.75
C TYR A 27 8.15 -4.34 -8.87
N VAL A 28 9.31 -3.91 -8.38
CA VAL A 28 9.83 -2.55 -8.49
C VAL A 28 11.18 -2.64 -9.17
N ASN A 29 11.32 -2.00 -10.33
CA ASN A 29 12.52 -2.05 -11.16
C ASN A 29 13.00 -3.49 -11.43
N GLY A 30 12.06 -4.41 -11.68
CA GLY A 30 12.32 -5.82 -11.95
C GLY A 30 12.56 -6.70 -10.71
N GLN A 31 12.63 -6.13 -9.50
CA GLN A 31 12.77 -6.90 -8.26
C GLN A 31 11.40 -7.12 -7.60
N LYS A 32 11.06 -8.36 -7.26
CA LYS A 32 9.84 -8.65 -6.50
C LYS A 32 9.98 -8.07 -5.09
N VAL A 33 9.06 -7.18 -4.69
CA VAL A 33 9.09 -6.52 -3.38
C VAL A 33 7.94 -6.94 -2.47
N SER A 34 6.82 -7.39 -3.03
CA SER A 34 5.63 -7.77 -2.26
C SER A 34 4.77 -8.76 -3.05
N SER A 35 3.93 -9.51 -2.36
CA SER A 35 2.86 -10.29 -2.98
C SER A 35 1.77 -10.65 -1.98
N CYS A 36 0.57 -10.89 -2.49
CA CYS A 36 -0.54 -11.47 -1.75
C CYS A 36 -1.24 -12.54 -2.60
N ASN A 37 -2.08 -13.35 -1.96
CA ASN A 37 -2.88 -14.38 -2.62
C ASN A 37 -4.32 -14.39 -2.11
N GLY A 38 -5.22 -15.03 -2.86
CA GLY A 38 -6.63 -15.19 -2.51
C GLY A 38 -7.58 -14.58 -3.54
N GLY A 39 -8.64 -13.94 -3.07
CA GLY A 39 -9.65 -13.26 -3.89
C GLY A 39 -10.71 -12.57 -3.02
N GLY A 40 -11.50 -11.68 -3.61
CA GLY A 40 -12.59 -10.96 -2.92
C GLY A 40 -12.18 -9.63 -2.27
N TYR A 41 -10.96 -9.16 -2.49
CA TYR A 41 -10.45 -7.88 -2.01
C TYR A 41 -9.47 -7.25 -3.03
N ASP A 42 -9.07 -6.00 -2.81
CA ASP A 42 -8.09 -5.33 -3.68
C ASP A 42 -6.67 -5.84 -3.42
N MET A 43 -6.25 -6.80 -4.25
CA MET A 43 -4.95 -7.44 -4.14
C MET A 43 -3.80 -6.53 -4.61
N GLU A 44 -4.01 -5.67 -5.61
CA GLU A 44 -2.98 -4.70 -6.02
C GLU A 44 -2.76 -3.68 -4.91
N GLY A 45 -3.85 -3.14 -4.36
CA GLY A 45 -3.81 -2.26 -3.19
C GLY A 45 -3.07 -2.92 -2.02
N THR A 46 -3.37 -4.19 -1.72
CA THR A 46 -2.68 -4.94 -0.66
C THR A 46 -1.18 -5.11 -0.92
N ALA A 47 -0.79 -5.55 -2.12
CA ALA A 47 0.61 -5.73 -2.46
C ALA A 47 1.37 -4.39 -2.41
N LEU A 48 0.74 -3.31 -2.90
CA LEU A 48 1.26 -1.95 -2.89
C LEU A 48 1.40 -1.40 -1.46
N GLY A 49 0.35 -1.47 -0.65
CA GLY A 49 0.33 -1.01 0.74
C GLY A 49 1.40 -1.70 1.59
N ASN A 50 1.52 -3.02 1.46
CA ASN A 50 2.57 -3.80 2.13
C ASN A 50 3.98 -3.34 1.75
N TRP A 51 4.21 -2.98 0.49
CA TRP A 51 5.50 -2.45 0.07
C TRP A 51 5.74 -1.03 0.57
N ILE A 52 4.77 -0.13 0.38
CA ILE A 52 4.90 1.29 0.77
C ILE A 52 5.16 1.42 2.27
N ALA A 53 4.42 0.69 3.11
CA ALA A 53 4.61 0.72 4.57
C ALA A 53 6.07 0.40 4.98
N ARG A 54 6.74 -0.51 4.26
CA ARG A 54 8.14 -0.88 4.53
C ARG A 54 9.13 0.08 3.88
N ALA A 55 8.92 0.41 2.61
CA ALA A 55 9.86 1.18 1.81
C ALA A 55 9.92 2.67 2.21
N PHE A 56 8.78 3.23 2.64
CA PHE A 56 8.61 4.65 2.95
C PHE A 56 8.25 4.87 4.42
N LYS A 57 8.76 4.01 5.30
CA LYS A 57 8.48 4.07 6.74
C LYS A 57 8.78 5.46 7.30
N ASN A 58 9.91 6.05 6.94
CA ASN A 58 10.36 7.32 7.51
C ASN A 58 9.49 8.49 7.06
N GLU A 59 9.04 8.46 5.82
CA GLU A 59 8.14 9.44 5.21
C GLU A 59 6.74 9.34 5.86
N LEU A 60 6.24 8.13 6.04
CA LEU A 60 4.95 7.87 6.72
C LEU A 60 4.96 8.31 8.18
N LEU A 61 6.07 8.13 8.91
CA LEU A 61 6.21 8.61 10.29
C LEU A 61 6.25 10.14 10.39
N LYS A 62 6.63 10.84 9.33
CA LYS A 62 6.65 12.31 9.25
C LYS A 62 5.36 12.90 8.69
N LEU A 63 4.47 12.05 8.17
CA LEU A 63 3.24 12.50 7.54
C LEU A 63 2.33 13.16 8.58
N LYS A 64 1.89 14.38 8.28
CA LYS A 64 0.82 15.01 9.04
C LYS A 64 -0.49 14.37 8.60
N ILE A 65 -1.22 13.79 9.55
CA ILE A 65 -2.47 13.07 9.27
C ILE A 65 -3.63 13.94 9.74
N PRO A 66 -4.38 14.58 8.82
CA PRO A 66 -5.57 15.32 9.19
C PRO A 66 -6.62 14.40 9.79
N MET A 67 -7.33 14.92 10.79
CA MET A 67 -8.47 14.28 11.41
C MET A 67 -9.72 15.09 11.06
N HIS A 68 -10.75 14.39 10.60
CA HIS A 68 -12.04 14.96 10.24
C HIS A 68 -13.13 14.36 11.12
N ARG A 69 -14.23 15.10 11.31
CA ARG A 69 -15.40 14.60 12.03
C ARG A 69 -16.46 14.15 11.05
N ARG A 70 -16.84 12.87 11.08
CA ARG A 70 -17.90 12.28 10.25
C ARG A 70 -18.89 11.55 11.14
N ASN A 71 -20.17 11.88 11.06
CA ASN A 71 -21.25 11.28 11.87
C ASN A 71 -20.92 11.28 13.38
N GLY A 72 -20.31 12.38 13.87
CA GLY A 72 -19.94 12.52 15.28
C GLY A 72 -18.64 11.80 15.70
N GLN A 73 -18.00 11.05 14.81
CA GLN A 73 -16.75 10.30 15.07
C GLN A 73 -15.54 10.93 14.39
N ASP A 74 -14.38 10.84 15.05
CA ASP A 74 -13.10 11.25 14.48
C ASP A 74 -12.57 10.19 13.51
N VAL A 75 -12.45 10.57 12.25
CA VAL A 75 -11.94 9.76 11.15
C VAL A 75 -10.67 10.40 10.62
N GLN A 76 -9.64 9.60 10.40
CA GLN A 76 -8.43 10.10 9.73
C GLN A 76 -8.68 10.24 8.23
N GLU A 77 -7.99 11.19 7.59
CA GLU A 77 -8.06 11.41 6.15
C GLU A 77 -7.60 10.18 5.35
N TYR A 78 -6.49 9.57 5.76
CA TYR A 78 -5.86 8.48 5.02
C TYR A 78 -6.41 7.12 5.43
N TYR A 79 -7.55 6.72 4.88
CA TYR A 79 -8.19 5.44 5.18
C TYR A 79 -7.24 4.24 4.94
N GLY A 80 -7.23 3.29 5.86
CA GLY A 80 -6.36 2.10 5.81
C GLY A 80 -4.94 2.29 6.36
N LEU A 81 -4.49 3.51 6.66
CA LEU A 81 -3.19 3.75 7.31
C LEU A 81 -3.31 3.60 8.84
N SER A 82 -2.43 2.84 9.47
CA SER A 82 -2.31 2.77 10.92
C SER A 82 -0.85 2.63 11.35
N PHE A 83 -0.59 2.83 12.63
CA PHE A 83 0.74 2.69 13.22
C PHE A 83 0.65 1.74 14.42
N HIS A 84 1.50 0.73 14.44
CA HIS A 84 1.49 -0.31 15.46
C HIS A 84 2.69 -0.16 16.40
N ASP A 85 2.48 -0.61 17.65
CA ASP A 85 3.56 -0.89 18.59
C ASP A 85 4.40 -2.07 18.04
N PRO A 86 5.73 -1.94 17.91
CA PRO A 86 6.62 -3.04 17.53
C PRO A 86 6.45 -4.30 18.41
N ASN A 87 6.03 -4.14 19.66
CA ASN A 87 5.80 -5.21 20.62
C ASN A 87 4.34 -5.73 20.62
N TYR A 88 3.56 -5.43 19.57
CA TYR A 88 2.23 -6.00 19.31
C TYR A 88 1.19 -5.80 20.44
N GLY A 89 1.05 -4.57 20.94
CA GLY A 89 0.08 -4.24 22.00
C GLY A 89 -1.14 -3.41 21.57
N ALA A 90 -0.96 -2.47 20.63
CA ALA A 90 -2.00 -1.54 20.20
C ALA A 90 -1.68 -0.94 18.83
N SER A 91 -2.69 -0.36 18.19
CA SER A 91 -2.54 0.48 16.99
C SER A 91 -3.04 1.89 17.26
N SER A 92 -2.51 2.83 16.49
CA SER A 92 -2.88 4.25 16.48
C SER A 92 -3.15 4.70 15.05
N LYS A 93 -4.04 5.69 14.91
CA LYS A 93 -4.33 6.39 13.65
C LYS A 93 -3.21 7.35 13.23
N VAL A 94 -2.37 7.75 14.19
CA VAL A 94 -1.26 8.68 14.02
C VAL A 94 0.04 8.10 14.57
N PRO A 95 1.21 8.45 14.01
CA PRO A 95 2.49 8.03 14.57
C PRO A 95 2.68 8.62 15.97
N THR A 96 3.24 7.83 16.88
CA THR A 96 3.59 8.26 18.25
C THR A 96 4.92 7.63 18.64
N GLU A 97 5.50 8.01 19.78
CA GLU A 97 6.74 7.40 20.29
C GLU A 97 6.63 5.87 20.41
N ARG A 98 5.43 5.37 20.73
CA ARG A 98 5.14 3.94 20.86
C ARG A 98 4.74 3.28 19.54
N HIS A 99 3.98 3.98 18.71
CA HIS A 99 3.42 3.45 17.45
C HIS A 99 4.27 3.88 16.27
N THR A 100 5.30 3.10 15.97
CA THR A 100 6.34 3.44 14.99
C THR A 100 6.40 2.51 13.78
N VAL A 101 5.52 1.50 13.72
CA VAL A 101 5.44 0.55 12.60
C VAL A 101 4.22 0.87 11.75
N PRO A 102 4.37 1.53 10.59
CA PRO A 102 3.23 1.79 9.72
C PRO A 102 2.68 0.48 9.15
N LEU A 103 1.37 0.43 8.99
CA LEU A 103 0.63 -0.61 8.29
C LEU A 103 -0.36 0.09 7.35
N ILE A 104 -0.52 -0.46 6.15
CA ILE A 104 -1.49 0.01 5.17
C ILE A 104 -2.38 -1.17 4.81
N ASP A 105 -3.64 -1.11 5.23
CA ASP A 105 -4.66 -2.06 4.78
C ASP A 105 -5.02 -1.75 3.32
N GLY A 106 -4.30 -2.37 2.39
CA GLY A 106 -4.57 -2.18 0.98
C GLY A 106 -5.84 -2.88 0.47
N ALA A 107 -6.48 -3.73 1.28
CA ALA A 107 -7.74 -4.38 0.89
C ALA A 107 -8.89 -3.38 0.79
N CYS A 108 -8.77 -2.20 1.43
CA CYS A 108 -9.73 -1.11 1.32
C CYS A 108 -9.80 -0.42 -0.05
N GLY A 109 -8.91 -0.80 -0.98
CA GLY A 109 -8.86 -0.25 -2.33
C GLY A 109 -7.53 0.44 -2.60
N LYS A 110 -7.00 0.22 -3.81
CA LYS A 110 -5.74 0.80 -4.28
C LYS A 110 -5.78 2.32 -4.31
N SER A 111 -6.93 2.93 -4.57
CA SER A 111 -7.10 4.40 -4.51
C SER A 111 -6.78 4.97 -3.12
N SER A 112 -7.14 4.28 -2.05
CA SER A 112 -6.76 4.68 -0.68
C SER A 112 -5.24 4.64 -0.48
N VAL A 113 -4.58 3.62 -1.04
CA VAL A 113 -3.13 3.48 -1.00
C VAL A 113 -2.43 4.54 -1.85
N GLU A 114 -2.97 4.86 -3.02
CA GLU A 114 -2.50 5.94 -3.89
C GLU A 114 -2.63 7.30 -3.19
N ASN A 115 -3.71 7.55 -2.44
CA ASN A 115 -3.85 8.77 -1.65
C ASN A 115 -2.76 8.91 -0.58
N ILE A 116 -2.41 7.82 0.11
CA ILE A 116 -1.29 7.80 1.06
C ILE A 116 0.03 8.09 0.35
N LEU A 117 0.26 7.47 -0.82
CA LEU A 117 1.46 7.67 -1.63
C LEU A 117 1.59 9.14 -2.08
N ASN A 118 0.49 9.73 -2.57
CA ASN A 118 0.40 11.13 -2.95
C ASN A 118 0.72 12.07 -1.80
N ALA A 119 0.29 11.72 -0.59
CA ALA A 119 0.52 12.52 0.61
C ALA A 119 1.99 12.53 1.06
N ILE A 120 2.74 11.47 0.75
CA ILE A 120 4.20 11.42 0.97
C ILE A 120 5.01 11.95 -0.22
N GLY A 121 4.36 12.62 -1.17
CA GLY A 121 5.02 13.32 -2.28
C GLY A 121 5.36 12.42 -3.48
N LEU A 122 4.70 11.27 -3.61
CA LEU A 122 4.90 10.33 -4.71
C LEU A 122 3.61 10.12 -5.48
N GLU A 123 3.68 10.03 -6.80
CA GLU A 123 2.52 9.80 -7.65
C GLU A 123 2.69 8.48 -8.42
N LEU A 124 1.58 7.73 -8.55
CA LEU A 124 1.53 6.52 -9.35
C LEU A 124 0.82 6.80 -10.68
N VAL A 125 1.56 6.76 -11.78
CA VAL A 125 1.07 6.99 -13.14
C VAL A 125 0.86 5.66 -13.84
N TYR A 126 -0.37 5.36 -14.24
CA TYR A 126 -0.66 4.17 -15.05
C TYR A 126 -0.04 4.27 -16.44
N LEU A 127 0.62 3.20 -16.87
CA LEU A 127 1.22 3.13 -18.21
C LEU A 127 0.41 2.23 -19.14
N LYS A 128 0.21 0.97 -18.74
CA LYS A 128 -0.52 -0.02 -19.53
C LYS A 128 -0.90 -1.22 -18.69
N GLY A 129 -1.80 -2.04 -19.22
CA GLY A 129 -2.27 -3.23 -18.55
C GLY A 129 -2.74 -4.29 -19.52
N THR A 130 -2.67 -5.53 -19.06
CA THR A 130 -3.27 -6.72 -19.66
C THR A 130 -3.96 -7.48 -18.54
N ARG A 131 -4.62 -8.59 -18.87
CA ARG A 131 -5.23 -9.46 -17.85
C ARG A 131 -4.25 -9.89 -16.75
N ASN A 132 -2.97 -10.09 -17.08
CA ASN A 132 -1.98 -10.67 -16.16
C ASN A 132 -0.89 -9.69 -15.73
N LEU A 133 -0.98 -8.42 -16.14
CA LEU A 133 0.05 -7.42 -15.87
C LEU A 133 -0.57 -6.03 -15.77
N SER A 134 -0.30 -5.31 -14.70
CA SER A 134 -0.55 -3.86 -14.61
C SER A 134 0.79 -3.15 -14.46
N LEU A 135 1.07 -2.17 -15.31
CA LEU A 135 2.32 -1.44 -15.34
C LEU A 135 2.09 0.02 -14.95
N TYR A 136 2.88 0.49 -14.00
CA TYR A 136 2.85 1.84 -13.48
C TYR A 136 4.25 2.44 -13.46
N ARG A 137 4.31 3.76 -13.48
CA ARG A 137 5.49 4.54 -13.12
C ARG A 137 5.21 5.25 -11.81
N MET A 138 6.12 5.15 -10.86
CA MET A 138 6.10 5.96 -9.66
C MET A 138 7.12 7.09 -9.80
N ILE A 139 6.66 8.32 -9.59
CA ILE A 139 7.45 9.55 -9.73
C ILE A 139 7.32 10.42 -8.49
N GLU A 140 8.31 11.27 -8.26
CA GLU A 140 8.19 12.37 -7.29
C GLU A 140 7.17 13.38 -7.81
N LYS A 141 6.23 13.77 -6.95
CA LYS A 141 5.23 14.77 -7.29
C LYS A 141 5.89 16.14 -7.42
N GLN A 142 5.75 16.76 -8.59
CA GLN A 142 6.19 18.15 -8.77
C GLN A 142 5.28 19.05 -7.93
N SER A 143 5.88 19.79 -7.00
CA SER A 143 5.17 20.76 -6.14
C SER A 143 4.87 22.05 -6.88
#